data_AF-A0A8H7NAI3-F1
#
_entry.id   AF-A0A8H7NAI3-F1
#
_cell.length_a   1.000
_cell.length_b   1.000
_cell.length_c   1.000
_cell.angle_alpha   90.00
_cell.angle_beta   90.00
_cell.angle_gamma   90.00
#
_symmetry.space_group_name_H-M   'P 1'
#
loop_
_entity.id
_entity.type
_entity.pdbx_description
1 polymer ?
#
loop_
_entity_poly.entity_id
_entity_poly.type
_entity_poly.pdbx_seq_one_letter_code
_entity_poly.pdbx_strand_id
1 'polypeptide(L)'
;MGNGQMHPREPQCPDGESYHVHSHPQIKRVRRNNSICVERFRDLQLERTTGSHQTLCMLSSSSRGPGRFQPGIMARIFGSRNIPDLGTVTTSPAGSTDAFIVERTWGLLSATPSRKAEFYGPNFTFEEYLRVRNWIQGVALHFFLTLGPALLLLSSLARSLLRRVTHQPGQGSDRASATREEVEYRGTAEPDVKSGSGQKAFCRVRHFGGPYALSGLLMAQVALTLLEEDVQLDGGIYTSACLGQGLIDRAANAGFKIETEIIS
;
A
#
# COMPACT_ATOMS: atom_id res chain seq x y z
N MET A 1 -33.85 33.86 45.12
CA MET A 1 -33.41 35.04 44.35
C MET A 1 -31.92 34.91 44.09
N GLY A 2 -31.51 34.88 42.82
CA GLY A 2 -30.12 34.77 42.40
C GLY A 2 -29.93 33.84 41.19
N ASN A 3 -30.44 34.23 40.03
CA ASN A 3 -30.17 33.56 38.76
C ASN A 3 -28.73 33.85 38.32
N GLY A 4 -27.87 32.83 38.31
CA GLY A 4 -26.53 32.90 37.71
C GLY A 4 -26.58 32.52 36.23
N GLN A 5 -26.65 33.51 35.34
CA GLN A 5 -26.41 33.31 33.91
C GLN A 5 -24.90 33.25 33.65
N MET A 6 -24.46 32.12 33.07
CA MET A 6 -23.08 31.89 32.64
C MET A 6 -22.95 32.33 31.18
N HIS A 7 -22.25 33.44 30.92
CA HIS A 7 -21.87 33.84 29.56
C HIS A 7 -20.63 33.04 29.10
N PRO A 8 -20.60 32.52 27.87
CA PRO A 8 -19.39 31.91 27.31
C PRO A 8 -18.35 32.98 26.95
N ARG A 9 -17.09 32.75 27.34
CA ARG A 9 -15.95 33.59 26.94
C ARG A 9 -15.46 33.15 25.55
N GLU A 10 -15.40 34.08 24.61
CA GLU A 10 -14.67 33.91 23.34
C GLU A 10 -13.16 33.80 23.59
N PRO A 11 -12.44 32.95 22.84
CA PRO A 11 -10.98 32.91 22.91
C PRO A 11 -10.36 34.11 22.19
N GLN A 12 -9.66 34.96 22.93
CA GLN A 12 -8.79 36.01 22.38
C GLN A 12 -7.44 35.41 21.98
N CYS A 13 -7.05 35.57 20.70
CA CYS A 13 -5.69 35.37 20.22
C CYS A 13 -4.82 36.59 20.59
N PRO A 14 -3.57 36.40 21.07
CA PRO A 14 -2.63 37.49 21.20
C PRO A 14 -1.90 37.76 19.88
N ASP A 15 -1.70 39.05 19.61
CA ASP A 15 -0.62 39.65 18.81
C ASP A 15 -0.69 39.59 17.27
N GLY A 16 -1.48 40.51 16.68
CA GLY A 16 -0.89 41.77 16.21
C GLY A 16 0.19 41.80 15.12
N GLU A 17 0.19 40.92 14.11
CA GLU A 17 0.96 41.14 12.87
C GLU A 17 0.05 41.26 11.63
N SER A 18 0.01 42.46 11.05
CA SER A 18 -0.62 42.72 9.75
C SER A 18 0.26 42.18 8.61
N TYR A 19 -0.22 41.15 7.91
CA TYR A 19 0.37 40.71 6.65
C TYR A 19 -0.27 41.48 5.49
N HIS A 20 0.48 42.43 4.93
CA HIS A 20 0.16 43.06 3.66
C HIS A 20 0.27 42.03 2.52
N VAL A 21 -0.87 41.71 1.89
CA VAL A 21 -0.91 40.90 0.67
C VAL A 21 -0.52 41.79 -0.52
N HIS A 22 0.74 41.68 -0.96
CA HIS A 22 1.16 42.22 -2.25
C HIS A 22 0.84 41.20 -3.36
N SER A 23 -0.20 41.49 -4.13
CA SER A 23 -0.52 40.81 -5.39
C SER A 23 0.32 41.39 -6.55
N HIS A 24 1.13 40.57 -7.22
CA HIS A 24 1.61 40.84 -8.59
C HIS A 24 2.04 39.54 -9.32
N PRO A 25 2.13 39.53 -10.67
CA PRO A 25 1.50 38.48 -11.48
C PRO A 25 2.49 37.75 -12.43
N GLN A 26 1.99 36.70 -13.08
CA GLN A 26 2.56 36.03 -14.28
C GLN A 26 3.84 35.20 -14.11
N ILE A 27 3.71 33.87 -14.09
CA ILE A 27 4.79 32.95 -14.48
C ILE A 27 4.47 32.36 -15.86
N LYS A 28 5.28 32.80 -16.83
CA LYS A 28 5.28 32.41 -18.24
C LYS A 28 5.60 30.92 -18.42
N ARG A 29 4.87 30.28 -19.35
CA ARG A 29 5.24 29.01 -20.01
C ARG A 29 6.68 29.05 -20.50
N VAL A 30 7.50 28.09 -20.08
CA VAL A 30 8.78 27.76 -20.71
C VAL A 30 8.65 26.40 -21.38
N ARG A 31 8.49 26.40 -22.70
CA ARG A 31 8.78 25.26 -23.58
C ARG A 31 10.30 25.09 -23.66
N ARG A 32 10.85 23.92 -23.29
CA ARG A 32 12.20 23.48 -23.74
C ARG A 32 12.25 21.96 -23.97
N ASN A 33 12.43 21.62 -25.24
CA ASN A 33 13.02 20.44 -25.90
C ASN A 33 13.28 19.14 -25.08
N ASN A 34 12.49 18.11 -25.39
CA ASN A 34 12.59 16.72 -24.93
C ASN A 34 13.44 15.82 -25.85
N SER A 35 14.73 16.10 -26.05
CA SER A 35 15.58 15.16 -26.83
C SER A 35 16.93 14.82 -26.20
N ILE A 36 17.28 15.38 -25.05
CA ILE A 36 18.56 15.07 -24.35
C ILE A 36 18.34 14.27 -23.06
N CYS A 37 17.11 14.20 -22.53
CA CYS A 37 16.79 13.45 -21.31
C CYS A 37 16.39 11.99 -21.55
N VAL A 38 16.14 11.57 -22.79
CA VAL A 38 15.63 10.20 -23.07
C VAL A 38 16.76 9.17 -23.16
N GLU A 39 17.93 9.55 -23.71
CA GLU A 39 19.07 8.62 -23.80
C GLU A 39 19.72 8.36 -22.45
N ARG A 40 19.83 9.38 -21.59
CA ARG A 40 20.34 9.21 -20.22
C ARG A 40 19.42 8.36 -19.33
N PHE A 41 18.14 8.26 -19.70
CA PHE A 41 17.14 7.42 -19.01
C PHE A 41 17.26 5.93 -19.37
N ARG A 42 17.79 5.60 -20.56
CA ARG A 42 18.08 4.21 -20.95
C ARG A 42 19.33 3.68 -20.28
N ASP A 43 20.36 4.51 -20.15
CA ASP A 43 21.63 4.08 -19.54
C ASP A 43 21.48 3.86 -18.02
N LEU A 44 20.58 4.58 -17.35
CA LEU A 44 20.26 4.37 -15.93
C LEU A 44 19.37 3.14 -15.65
N GLN A 45 18.71 2.56 -16.67
CA GLN A 45 17.92 1.33 -16.52
C GLN A 45 18.80 0.06 -16.59
N LEU A 46 20.02 0.16 -17.10
CA LEU A 46 20.94 -0.97 -17.29
C LEU A 46 21.92 -1.16 -16.12
N GLU A 47 22.05 -0.17 -15.25
CA GLU A 47 22.78 -0.30 -13.99
C GLU A 47 21.88 -1.02 -12.98
N ARG A 48 22.05 -2.35 -12.87
CA ARG A 48 21.38 -3.21 -11.88
C ARG A 48 21.40 -2.53 -10.50
N THR A 49 20.29 -1.92 -10.12
CA THR A 49 20.13 -1.33 -8.80
C THR A 49 20.17 -2.43 -7.77
N THR A 50 21.26 -2.43 -7.01
CA THR A 50 21.43 -3.09 -5.71
C THR A 50 20.59 -2.35 -4.64
N GLY A 51 19.35 -2.00 -4.99
CA GLY A 51 18.38 -1.40 -4.07
C GLY A 51 17.67 -2.48 -3.25
N SER A 52 17.16 -2.12 -2.08
CA SER A 52 16.29 -2.98 -1.29
C SER A 52 14.93 -3.08 -1.98
N HIS A 53 14.80 -3.97 -2.96
CA HIS A 53 13.53 -4.25 -3.62
C HIS A 53 12.64 -5.05 -2.64
N GLN A 54 11.64 -4.40 -2.07
CA GLN A 54 10.58 -5.08 -1.34
C GLN A 54 9.42 -5.33 -2.30
N THR A 55 9.31 -6.57 -2.77
CA THR A 55 8.18 -6.99 -3.60
C THR A 55 7.14 -7.68 -2.72
N LEU A 56 5.96 -7.07 -2.63
CA LEU A 56 4.80 -7.68 -2.01
C LEU A 56 3.99 -8.46 -3.06
N CYS A 57 3.43 -9.60 -2.67
CA CYS A 57 2.66 -10.48 -3.54
C CYS A 57 1.26 -10.69 -2.95
N MET A 58 0.25 -10.14 -3.60
CA MET A 58 -1.14 -10.33 -3.26
C MET A 58 -1.75 -11.43 -4.14
N LEU A 59 -2.54 -12.29 -3.52
CA LEU A 59 -3.31 -13.31 -4.20
C LEU A 59 -4.77 -13.10 -3.81
N SER A 60 -5.61 -12.87 -4.80
CA SER A 60 -7.05 -12.92 -4.67
C SER A 60 -7.54 -14.15 -5.42
N SER A 61 -8.23 -15.06 -4.74
CA SER A 61 -8.85 -16.22 -5.39
C SER A 61 -10.32 -16.26 -5.07
N SER A 62 -11.12 -16.73 -6.03
CA SER A 62 -12.48 -17.17 -5.75
C SER A 62 -12.46 -18.65 -5.40
N SER A 63 -12.65 -19.00 -4.14
CA SER A 63 -12.71 -20.41 -3.72
C SER A 63 -14.07 -21.01 -4.04
N ARG A 64 -14.10 -22.18 -4.68
CA ARG A 64 -15.33 -22.97 -4.84
C ARG A 64 -15.79 -23.51 -3.47
N GLY A 65 -16.80 -22.87 -2.90
CA GLY A 65 -17.45 -23.28 -1.66
C GLY A 65 -17.09 -22.40 -0.46
N PRO A 66 -17.80 -22.53 0.67
CA PRO A 66 -17.56 -21.75 1.88
C PRO A 66 -16.27 -22.23 2.54
N GLY A 67 -15.13 -21.79 2.03
CA GLY A 67 -13.83 -22.19 2.55
C GLY A 67 -12.70 -21.38 1.92
N ARG A 68 -12.14 -20.46 2.70
CA ARG A 68 -10.91 -19.73 2.37
C ARG A 68 -9.85 -20.71 1.86
N PHE A 69 -9.14 -20.34 0.78
CA PHE A 69 -8.02 -21.11 0.25
C PHE A 69 -7.10 -21.57 1.40
N GLN A 70 -6.96 -22.89 1.58
CA GLN A 70 -6.12 -23.44 2.64
C GLN A 70 -4.77 -23.84 2.02
N PRO A 71 -3.65 -23.21 2.42
CA PRO A 71 -2.35 -23.72 2.03
C PRO A 71 -2.18 -25.16 2.50
N GLY A 72 -1.47 -25.97 1.71
CA GLY A 72 -1.09 -27.32 2.13
C GLY A 72 -0.34 -27.30 3.47
N ILE A 73 -0.43 -28.37 4.24
CA ILE A 73 0.10 -28.46 5.62
C ILE A 73 1.56 -28.01 5.69
N MET A 74 2.39 -28.39 4.72
CA MET A 74 3.80 -27.97 4.66
C MET A 74 3.97 -26.46 4.48
N ALA A 75 3.17 -25.84 3.60
CA ALA A 75 3.22 -24.39 3.39
C ALA A 75 2.74 -23.64 4.65
N ARG A 76 1.86 -24.24 5.45
CA ARG A 76 1.40 -23.66 6.72
C ARG A 76 2.44 -23.78 7.85
N ILE A 77 3.20 -24.87 7.89
CA ILE A 77 4.27 -25.08 8.89
C ILE A 77 5.52 -24.28 8.56
N PHE A 78 5.93 -24.27 7.29
CA PHE A 78 7.16 -23.62 6.84
C PHE A 78 6.95 -22.17 6.37
N GLY A 79 5.71 -21.76 6.16
CA GLY A 79 5.32 -20.42 5.71
C GLY A 79 5.73 -20.06 4.28
N SER A 80 6.61 -20.84 3.65
CA SER A 80 7.07 -20.61 2.29
C SER A 80 6.34 -21.51 1.29
N ARG A 81 5.97 -20.91 0.14
CA ARG A 81 5.40 -21.61 -1.00
C ARG A 81 5.79 -20.95 -2.32
N ASN A 82 5.61 -21.68 -3.42
CA ASN A 82 5.76 -21.13 -4.76
C ASN A 82 4.36 -20.92 -5.35
N ILE A 83 4.07 -19.70 -5.80
CA ILE A 83 2.83 -19.37 -6.48
C ILE A 83 3.19 -19.08 -7.95
N PRO A 84 2.47 -19.65 -8.92
CA PRO A 84 2.60 -19.25 -10.32
C PRO A 84 2.53 -17.72 -10.47
N ASP A 85 3.33 -17.14 -11.36
CA ASP A 85 3.39 -15.70 -11.66
C ASP A 85 4.03 -14.81 -10.55
N LEU A 86 3.84 -15.15 -9.27
CA LEU A 86 4.36 -14.41 -8.12
C LEU A 86 5.69 -14.95 -7.58
N GLY A 87 6.06 -16.19 -7.93
CA GLY A 87 7.32 -16.84 -7.58
C GLY A 87 7.33 -17.42 -6.17
N THR A 88 8.52 -17.50 -5.57
CA THR A 88 8.68 -18.01 -4.20
C THR A 88 8.32 -16.91 -3.20
N VAL A 89 7.36 -17.21 -2.34
CA VAL A 89 6.81 -16.26 -1.37
C VAL A 89 6.81 -16.86 0.04
N THR A 90 6.74 -16.00 1.05
CA THR A 90 6.63 -16.37 2.47
C THR A 90 5.63 -15.47 3.19
N THR A 91 5.38 -15.75 4.47
CA THR A 91 4.50 -14.94 5.32
C THR A 91 4.86 -13.45 5.27
N SER A 92 3.86 -12.61 5.01
CA SER A 92 3.99 -11.15 5.11
C SER A 92 3.74 -10.70 6.55
N PRO A 93 4.53 -9.74 7.08
CA PRO A 93 4.22 -9.09 8.36
C PRO A 93 2.96 -8.22 8.30
N ALA A 94 2.58 -7.70 7.13
CA ALA A 94 1.39 -6.87 6.94
C ALA A 94 0.14 -7.69 6.56
N GLY A 95 0.31 -8.94 6.14
CA GLY A 95 -0.75 -9.69 5.46
C GLY A 95 -2.05 -9.86 6.23
N SER A 96 -2.01 -10.00 7.57
CA SER A 96 -3.25 -10.05 8.36
C SER A 96 -3.94 -8.70 8.46
N THR A 97 -3.16 -7.62 8.62
CA THR A 97 -3.67 -6.26 8.78
C THR A 97 -4.31 -5.78 7.49
N ASP A 98 -3.62 -6.00 6.37
CA ASP A 98 -4.08 -5.61 5.05
C ASP A 98 -5.29 -6.45 4.64
N ALA A 99 -5.32 -7.75 4.97
CA ALA A 99 -6.51 -8.58 4.77
C ALA A 99 -7.74 -8.02 5.49
N PHE A 100 -7.62 -7.51 6.72
CA PHE A 100 -8.77 -6.88 7.40
C PHE A 100 -9.26 -5.62 6.68
N ILE A 101 -8.36 -4.82 6.10
CA ILE A 101 -8.72 -3.62 5.32
C ILE A 101 -9.41 -4.03 4.01
N VAL A 102 -8.91 -5.06 3.34
CA VAL A 102 -9.51 -5.57 2.09
C VAL A 102 -10.87 -6.21 2.35
N GLU A 103 -11.02 -7.00 3.42
CA GLU A 103 -12.31 -7.60 3.82
C GLU A 103 -13.31 -6.52 4.29
N ARG A 104 -12.84 -5.44 4.93
CA ARG A 104 -13.68 -4.26 5.19
C ARG A 104 -14.15 -3.63 3.89
N THR A 105 -13.27 -3.48 2.91
CA THR A 105 -13.62 -2.97 1.58
C THR A 105 -14.66 -3.85 0.92
N TRP A 106 -14.50 -5.17 0.95
CA TRP A 106 -15.47 -6.14 0.45
C TRP A 106 -16.87 -5.90 1.05
N GLY A 107 -16.97 -5.74 2.37
CA GLY A 107 -18.23 -5.42 3.05
C GLY A 107 -18.81 -4.08 2.63
N LEU A 108 -17.99 -3.03 2.56
CA LEU A 108 -18.43 -1.68 2.17
C LEU A 108 -18.94 -1.63 0.72
N LEU A 109 -18.25 -2.27 -0.22
CA LEU A 109 -18.67 -2.32 -1.63
C LEU A 109 -19.98 -3.09 -1.80
N SER A 110 -20.24 -4.10 -0.96
CA SER A 110 -21.53 -4.83 -0.98
C SER A 110 -22.71 -3.97 -0.48
N ALA A 111 -22.45 -3.09 0.49
CA ALA A 111 -23.47 -2.32 1.21
C ALA A 111 -23.71 -0.93 0.61
N THR A 112 -22.73 -0.35 -0.07
CA THR A 112 -22.80 1.03 -0.59
C THR A 112 -23.43 1.06 -1.98
N PRO A 113 -24.62 1.68 -2.17
CA PRO A 113 -25.32 1.63 -3.46
C PRO A 113 -24.53 2.18 -4.64
N SER A 114 -23.79 3.28 -4.45
CA SER A 114 -22.98 3.92 -5.49
C SER A 114 -21.77 3.08 -5.93
N ARG A 115 -21.36 2.09 -5.13
CA ARG A 115 -20.16 1.27 -5.36
C ARG A 115 -20.45 -0.21 -5.58
N LYS A 116 -21.72 -0.60 -5.62
CA LYS A 116 -22.13 -2.01 -5.72
C LYS A 116 -21.62 -2.71 -6.99
N ALA A 117 -21.39 -1.96 -8.07
CA ALA A 117 -20.82 -2.48 -9.30
C ALA A 117 -19.36 -2.95 -9.14
N GLU A 118 -18.64 -2.44 -8.14
CA GLU A 118 -17.24 -2.76 -7.85
C GLU A 118 -17.12 -3.93 -6.86
N PHE A 119 -18.25 -4.54 -6.44
CA PHE A 119 -18.26 -5.62 -5.46
C PHE A 119 -17.51 -6.87 -5.97
N TYR A 120 -16.59 -7.39 -5.14
CA TYR A 120 -15.69 -8.49 -5.52
C TYR A 120 -16.37 -9.87 -5.60
N GLY A 121 -17.62 -9.99 -5.14
CA GLY A 121 -18.40 -11.23 -5.17
C GLY A 121 -18.42 -11.98 -3.84
N PRO A 122 -19.37 -12.90 -3.66
CA PRO A 122 -19.61 -13.57 -2.38
C PRO A 122 -18.53 -14.59 -1.98
N ASN A 123 -17.72 -15.08 -2.94
CA ASN A 123 -16.68 -16.08 -2.71
C ASN A 123 -15.26 -15.46 -2.73
N PHE A 124 -15.16 -14.13 -2.59
CA PHE A 124 -13.90 -13.42 -2.61
C PHE A 124 -13.00 -13.84 -1.43
N THR A 125 -11.73 -14.09 -1.71
CA THR A 125 -10.71 -14.33 -0.69
C THR A 125 -9.45 -13.56 -1.03
N PHE A 126 -8.80 -12.98 -0.02
CA PHE A 126 -7.56 -12.24 -0.16
C PHE A 126 -6.47 -12.84 0.73
N GLU A 127 -5.28 -13.00 0.16
CA GLU A 127 -4.08 -13.38 0.86
C GLU A 127 -2.90 -12.55 0.39
N GLU A 128 -1.96 -12.29 1.30
CA GLU A 128 -0.78 -11.48 1.01
C GLU A 128 0.48 -12.13 1.54
N TYR A 129 1.52 -12.05 0.72
CA TYR A 129 2.81 -12.68 0.95
C TYR A 129 3.94 -11.72 0.64
N LEU A 130 5.10 -12.00 1.24
CA LEU A 130 6.35 -11.35 0.87
C LEU A 130 7.12 -12.21 -0.12
N ARG A 131 7.62 -11.62 -1.21
CA ARG A 131 8.48 -12.32 -2.16
C ARG A 131 9.86 -12.56 -1.56
N VAL A 132 10.40 -13.77 -1.76
CA VAL A 132 11.75 -14.14 -1.32
C VAL A 132 12.55 -14.74 -2.47
N ARG A 133 13.88 -14.66 -2.37
CA ARG A 133 14.77 -15.14 -3.44
C ARG A 133 14.77 -16.67 -3.56
N ASN A 134 14.61 -17.38 -2.45
CA ASN A 134 14.60 -18.83 -2.40
C ASN A 134 13.81 -19.35 -1.20
N TRP A 135 13.51 -20.65 -1.21
CA TRP A 135 12.68 -21.31 -0.20
C TRP A 135 13.30 -21.24 1.21
N ILE A 136 14.61 -21.47 1.34
CA ILE A 136 15.31 -21.44 2.63
C ILE A 136 15.18 -20.06 3.29
N GLN A 137 15.38 -18.99 2.53
CA GLN A 137 15.15 -17.62 3.01
C GLN A 137 13.70 -17.40 3.44
N GLY A 138 12.74 -17.96 2.68
CA GLY A 138 11.32 -17.93 3.03
C GLY A 138 11.03 -18.58 4.38
N VAL A 139 11.55 -19.78 4.61
CA VAL A 139 11.37 -20.52 5.86
C VAL A 139 12.03 -19.81 7.04
N ALA A 140 13.27 -19.35 6.87
CA ALA A 140 13.97 -18.62 7.92
C ALA A 140 13.20 -17.34 8.31
N LEU A 141 12.70 -16.61 7.33
CA LEU A 141 11.92 -15.40 7.57
C LEU A 141 10.56 -15.71 8.21
N HIS A 142 9.89 -16.79 7.81
CA HIS A 142 8.65 -17.22 8.44
C HIS A 142 8.83 -17.48 9.94
N PHE A 143 9.84 -18.27 10.33
CA PHE A 143 10.12 -18.53 11.74
C PHE A 143 10.58 -17.28 12.48
N PHE A 144 11.35 -16.41 11.82
CA PHE A 144 11.73 -15.12 12.40
C PHE A 144 10.49 -14.25 12.71
N LEU A 145 9.53 -14.16 11.78
CA LEU A 145 8.31 -13.35 11.98
C LEU A 145 7.35 -13.98 12.99
N THR A 146 7.23 -15.30 13.02
CA THR A 146 6.29 -16.01 13.90
C THR A 146 6.82 -16.21 15.32
N LEU A 147 8.09 -16.59 15.48
CA LEU A 147 8.70 -16.86 16.78
C LEU A 147 9.49 -15.66 17.33
N GLY A 148 9.94 -14.76 16.47
CA GLY A 148 10.72 -13.57 16.85
C GLY A 148 10.05 -12.71 17.91
N PRO A 149 8.76 -12.34 17.79
CA PRO A 149 8.07 -11.57 18.82
C PRO A 149 8.08 -12.27 20.18
N ALA A 150 7.78 -13.56 20.23
CA ALA A 150 7.83 -14.34 21.48
C ALA A 150 9.26 -14.40 22.06
N LEU A 151 10.27 -14.60 21.21
CA LEU A 151 11.67 -14.60 21.63
C LEU A 151 12.09 -13.25 22.21
N LEU A 152 11.69 -12.14 21.59
CA LEU A 152 11.95 -10.79 22.10
C LEU A 152 11.21 -10.53 23.40
N LEU A 153 9.98 -11.02 23.56
CA LEU A 153 9.22 -10.87 24.80
C LEU A 153 9.83 -11.69 25.94
N LEU A 154 10.31 -12.89 25.68
CA LEU A 154 10.80 -13.81 26.73
C LEU A 154 12.30 -13.65 27.06
N SER A 155 13.12 -13.19 26.11
CA SER A 155 14.57 -13.11 26.28
C SER A 155 15.08 -11.67 26.36
N SER A 156 15.60 -11.29 27.54
CA SER A 156 16.28 -10.00 27.74
C SER A 156 17.56 -9.88 26.89
N LEU A 157 18.24 -11.01 26.65
CA LEU A 157 19.42 -11.08 25.79
C LEU A 157 19.06 -10.78 24.33
N ALA A 158 17.98 -11.36 23.82
CA ALA A 158 17.51 -11.09 22.46
C ALA A 158 17.18 -9.59 22.27
N ARG A 159 16.52 -8.97 23.25
CA ARG A 159 16.28 -7.50 23.25
C ARG A 159 17.59 -6.70 23.27
N SER A 160 18.56 -7.13 24.07
CA SER A 160 19.85 -6.45 24.16
C SER A 160 20.65 -6.54 22.86
N LEU A 161 20.62 -7.68 22.18
CA LEU A 161 21.26 -7.87 20.88
C LEU A 161 20.55 -7.03 19.81
N LEU A 162 19.22 -7.08 19.76
CA LEU A 162 18.45 -6.31 18.79
C LEU A 162 18.74 -4.80 18.91
N ARG A 163 18.77 -4.26 20.14
CA ARG A 163 19.10 -2.85 20.40
C ARG A 163 20.47 -2.42 19.88
N ARG A 164 21.44 -3.33 19.77
CA ARG A 164 22.78 -3.02 19.22
C ARG A 164 22.80 -2.97 17.70
N VAL A 165 21.83 -3.59 17.04
CA VAL A 165 21.77 -3.73 15.58
C VAL A 165 20.71 -2.81 14.97
N THR A 166 19.67 -2.43 15.72
CA THR A 166 18.61 -1.55 15.24
C THR A 166 19.05 -0.08 15.22
N HIS A 167 18.67 0.62 14.15
CA HIS A 167 18.76 2.08 14.09
C HIS A 167 17.88 2.73 15.17
N GLN A 168 18.31 3.90 15.65
CA GLN A 168 17.50 4.65 16.60
C GLN A 168 16.20 5.13 15.95
N PRO A 169 15.07 5.12 16.68
CA PRO A 169 13.82 5.69 16.19
C PRO A 169 14.03 7.11 15.66
N GLY A 170 13.54 7.41 14.45
CA GLY A 170 13.70 8.72 13.81
C GLY A 170 14.90 8.84 12.87
N GLN A 171 15.85 7.90 12.90
CA GLN A 171 16.87 7.77 11.85
C GLN A 171 16.30 6.97 10.69
N GLY A 172 15.45 7.62 9.87
CA GLY A 172 15.01 7.05 8.60
C GLY A 172 16.19 6.74 7.66
N SER A 173 15.94 6.07 6.54
CA SER A 173 16.98 5.88 5.53
C SER A 173 17.53 7.24 5.09
N ASP A 174 18.84 7.29 4.85
CA ASP A 174 19.48 8.51 4.37
C ASP A 174 18.80 8.97 3.08
N ARG A 175 18.59 10.29 2.91
CA ARG A 175 17.83 10.83 1.77
C ARG A 175 18.43 10.41 0.42
N ALA A 176 19.75 10.23 0.35
CA ALA A 176 20.43 9.74 -0.84
C ALA A 176 20.22 8.24 -1.10
N SER A 177 19.95 7.45 -0.06
CA SER A 177 19.57 6.04 -0.19
C SER A 177 18.08 5.87 -0.55
N ALA A 178 17.22 6.72 0.01
CA ALA A 178 15.77 6.70 -0.24
C ALA A 178 15.39 6.98 -1.71
N THR A 179 16.21 7.73 -2.46
CA THR A 179 15.99 8.00 -3.89
C THR A 179 16.29 6.80 -4.79
N ARG A 180 16.99 5.78 -4.27
CA ARG A 180 17.29 4.52 -4.99
C ARG A 180 16.39 3.37 -4.56
N GLU A 181 15.47 3.62 -3.65
CA GLU A 181 14.48 2.63 -3.22
C GLU A 181 13.37 2.52 -4.27
N GLU A 182 12.84 1.31 -4.42
CA GLU A 182 11.68 1.04 -5.25
C GLU A 182 10.76 0.10 -4.48
N VAL A 183 9.49 0.46 -4.41
CA VAL A 183 8.44 -0.39 -3.85
C VAL A 183 7.67 -1.02 -4.99
N GLU A 184 7.52 -2.34 -4.94
CA GLU A 184 6.78 -3.10 -5.94
C GLU A 184 5.70 -3.96 -5.29
N TYR A 185 4.48 -3.87 -5.78
CA TYR A 185 3.39 -4.77 -5.45
C TYR A 185 3.02 -5.56 -6.69
N ARG A 186 2.83 -6.87 -6.53
CA ARG A 186 2.31 -7.75 -7.59
C ARG A 186 1.07 -8.44 -7.07
N GLY A 187 0.01 -8.46 -7.86
CA GLY A 187 -1.26 -9.09 -7.52
C GLY A 187 -1.69 -10.05 -8.60
N THR A 188 -2.22 -11.21 -8.23
CA THR A 188 -3.04 -12.03 -9.14
C THR A 188 -4.46 -12.15 -8.61
N ALA A 189 -5.44 -12.10 -9.50
CA ALA A 189 -6.85 -12.26 -9.19
C ALA A 189 -7.49 -13.30 -10.11
N GLU A 190 -8.12 -14.31 -9.52
CA GLU A 190 -8.84 -15.35 -10.24
C GLU A 190 -10.35 -15.06 -10.22
N PRO A 191 -11.04 -15.06 -11.39
CA PRO A 191 -12.45 -14.73 -11.46
C PRO A 191 -13.34 -15.90 -10.97
N ASP A 192 -14.48 -15.57 -10.36
CA ASP A 192 -15.47 -16.55 -9.90
C ASP A 192 -16.33 -17.10 -11.05
N VAL A 193 -15.76 -17.95 -11.90
CA VAL A 193 -16.46 -18.52 -13.08
C VAL A 193 -16.62 -20.04 -12.97
N LYS A 194 -17.81 -20.55 -13.31
CA LYS A 194 -18.18 -21.98 -13.19
C LYS A 194 -17.29 -22.93 -14.01
N SER A 195 -16.80 -22.47 -15.16
CA SER A 195 -15.83 -23.19 -15.98
C SER A 195 -14.51 -22.46 -15.88
N GLY A 196 -13.53 -23.04 -15.19
CA GLY A 196 -12.23 -22.42 -14.94
C GLY A 196 -11.56 -22.01 -16.24
N SER A 197 -11.69 -20.74 -16.61
CA SER A 197 -11.22 -20.21 -17.88
C SER A 197 -9.70 -20.21 -18.00
N GLY A 198 -8.98 -20.51 -16.91
CA GLY A 198 -7.53 -20.34 -16.78
C GLY A 198 -7.13 -18.88 -16.66
N GLN A 199 -8.02 -17.94 -16.99
CA GLN A 199 -7.72 -16.52 -17.01
C GLN A 199 -7.56 -15.97 -15.60
N LYS A 200 -6.48 -15.22 -15.38
CA LYS A 200 -6.22 -14.47 -14.16
C LYS A 200 -5.92 -13.03 -14.54
N ALA A 201 -6.36 -12.07 -13.73
CA ALA A 201 -5.85 -10.72 -13.84
C ALA A 201 -4.53 -10.65 -13.07
N PHE A 202 -3.47 -10.18 -13.72
CA PHE A 202 -2.21 -9.83 -13.08
C PHE A 202 -2.12 -8.31 -12.99
N CYS A 203 -1.72 -7.82 -11.83
CA CYS A 203 -1.47 -6.42 -11.58
C CYS A 203 -0.05 -6.24 -11.06
N ARG A 204 0.66 -5.25 -11.58
CA ARG A 204 1.95 -4.82 -11.07
C ARG A 204 1.88 -3.33 -10.78
N VAL A 205 2.27 -2.97 -9.56
CA VAL A 205 2.32 -1.58 -9.14
C VAL A 205 3.72 -1.24 -8.67
N ARG A 206 4.26 -0.11 -9.14
CA ARG A 206 5.62 0.34 -8.85
C ARG A 206 5.67 1.80 -8.44
N HIS A 207 6.49 2.10 -7.44
CA HIS A 207 6.80 3.44 -7.01
C HIS A 207 8.30 3.60 -6.79
N PHE A 208 8.87 4.64 -7.39
CA PHE A 208 10.26 5.03 -7.16
C PHE A 208 10.33 5.98 -5.96
N GLY A 209 11.03 5.55 -4.93
CA GLY A 209 11.03 6.17 -3.60
C GLY A 209 10.74 5.14 -2.51
N GLY A 210 11.16 5.47 -1.30
CA GLY A 210 10.94 4.61 -0.14
C GLY A 210 9.46 4.50 0.27
N PRO A 211 9.11 3.48 1.08
CA PRO A 211 7.73 3.21 1.49
C PRO A 211 7.07 4.38 2.22
N TYR A 212 7.82 5.19 2.98
CA TYR A 212 7.28 6.38 3.63
C TYR A 212 6.87 7.48 2.64
N ALA A 213 7.64 7.65 1.56
CA ALA A 213 7.30 8.59 0.50
C ALA A 213 6.04 8.13 -0.23
N LEU A 214 5.93 6.81 -0.49
CA LEU A 214 4.71 6.21 -1.03
C LEU A 214 3.50 6.46 -0.13
N SER A 215 3.61 6.24 1.19
CA SER A 215 2.52 6.50 2.13
C SER A 215 2.07 7.96 2.09
N GLY A 216 3.02 8.90 2.08
CA GLY A 216 2.72 10.34 1.97
C GLY A 216 2.02 10.70 0.66
N LEU A 217 2.47 10.12 -0.45
CA LEU A 217 1.85 10.30 -1.77
C LEU A 217 0.40 9.80 -1.76
N LEU A 218 0.15 8.56 -1.31
CA LEU A 218 -1.18 7.99 -1.29
C LEU A 218 -2.13 8.78 -0.38
N MET A 219 -1.67 9.20 0.80
CA MET A 219 -2.46 10.07 1.69
C MET A 219 -2.82 11.41 1.05
N ALA A 220 -1.85 12.06 0.40
CA ALA A 220 -2.10 13.33 -0.29
C ALA A 220 -3.10 13.16 -1.43
N GLN A 221 -2.99 12.09 -2.23
CA GLN A 221 -3.93 11.85 -3.32
C GLN A 221 -5.34 11.53 -2.82
N VAL A 222 -5.47 10.76 -1.73
CA VAL A 222 -6.77 10.53 -1.07
C VAL A 222 -7.42 11.85 -0.64
N ALA A 223 -6.65 12.72 0.01
CA ALA A 223 -7.15 14.02 0.46
C ALA A 223 -7.58 14.91 -0.72
N LEU A 224 -6.80 14.92 -1.80
CA LEU A 224 -7.12 15.66 -3.01
C LEU A 224 -8.37 15.12 -3.73
N THR A 225 -8.54 13.80 -3.83
CA THR A 225 -9.76 13.19 -4.38
C THR A 225 -10.99 13.62 -3.58
N LEU A 226 -10.93 13.59 -2.25
CA LEU A 226 -12.03 14.02 -1.39
C LEU A 226 -12.34 15.52 -1.52
N LEU A 227 -11.33 16.34 -1.80
CA LEU A 227 -11.49 17.79 -1.90
C LEU A 227 -12.05 18.24 -3.27
N GLU A 228 -11.66 17.54 -4.34
CA GLU A 228 -11.89 18.02 -5.72
C GLU A 228 -12.95 17.21 -6.49
N GLU A 229 -13.33 16.02 -6.02
CA GLU A 229 -14.26 15.14 -6.74
C GLU A 229 -15.53 14.86 -5.94
N ASP A 230 -16.65 14.69 -6.65
CA ASP A 230 -17.87 14.16 -6.06
C ASP A 230 -17.78 12.63 -5.97
N VAL A 231 -17.39 12.15 -4.80
CA VAL A 231 -17.14 10.73 -4.53
C VAL A 231 -18.42 9.89 -4.37
N GLN A 232 -19.60 10.54 -4.29
CA GLN A 232 -20.90 9.90 -4.09
C GLN A 232 -20.92 8.91 -2.91
N LEU A 233 -20.32 9.33 -1.80
CA LEU A 233 -20.31 8.60 -0.53
C LEU A 233 -21.08 9.42 0.50
N ASP A 234 -21.89 8.73 1.30
CA ASP A 234 -22.56 9.35 2.46
C ASP A 234 -21.56 9.58 3.60
N GLY A 235 -22.04 10.14 4.72
CA GLY A 235 -21.23 10.26 5.93
C GLY A 235 -20.90 8.87 6.52
N GLY A 236 -19.62 8.64 6.84
CA GLY A 236 -19.21 7.36 7.44
C GLY A 236 -17.70 7.11 7.44
N ILE A 237 -17.33 5.87 7.77
CA ILE A 237 -15.94 5.42 7.80
C ILE A 237 -15.72 4.45 6.63
N TYR A 238 -15.06 4.92 5.58
CA TYR A 238 -14.79 4.16 4.36
C TYR A 238 -13.32 3.76 4.24
N THR A 239 -13.04 2.79 3.37
CA THR A 239 -11.68 2.50 2.90
C THR A 239 -11.39 3.33 1.63
N SER A 240 -10.12 3.60 1.33
CA SER A 240 -9.73 4.40 0.16
C SER A 240 -10.17 3.79 -1.17
N ALA A 241 -10.39 2.47 -1.21
CA ALA A 241 -10.95 1.78 -2.38
C ALA A 241 -12.34 2.31 -2.77
N CYS A 242 -13.14 2.83 -1.83
CA CYS A 242 -14.45 3.42 -2.12
C CYS A 242 -14.39 4.75 -2.88
N LEU A 243 -13.19 5.34 -3.06
CA LEU A 243 -12.99 6.54 -3.88
C LEU A 243 -12.96 6.24 -5.38
N GLY A 244 -12.81 4.96 -5.76
CA GLY A 244 -12.91 4.51 -7.14
C GLY A 244 -11.81 5.05 -8.06
N GLN A 245 -12.15 5.19 -9.35
CA GLN A 245 -11.19 5.45 -10.43
C GLN A 245 -10.43 6.78 -10.29
N GLY A 246 -11.06 7.84 -9.75
CA GLY A 246 -10.41 9.15 -9.63
C GLY A 246 -9.16 9.13 -8.75
N LEU A 247 -9.18 8.36 -7.65
CA LEU A 247 -7.99 8.13 -6.83
C LEU A 247 -6.91 7.37 -7.61
N ILE A 248 -7.29 6.34 -8.38
CA ILE A 248 -6.37 5.53 -9.18
C ILE A 248 -5.64 6.40 -10.20
N ASP A 249 -6.39 7.25 -10.93
CA ASP A 249 -5.84 8.13 -11.95
C ASP A 249 -4.90 9.18 -11.36
N ARG A 250 -5.26 9.76 -10.21
CA ARG A 250 -4.41 10.71 -9.47
C ARG A 250 -3.12 10.06 -8.97
N ALA A 251 -3.23 8.89 -8.35
CA ALA A 251 -2.06 8.16 -7.87
C ALA A 251 -1.12 7.82 -9.04
N ALA A 252 -1.68 7.36 -10.17
CA ALA A 252 -0.92 7.09 -11.38
C ALA A 252 -0.18 8.33 -11.90
N ASN A 253 -0.87 9.47 -11.98
CA ASN A 253 -0.28 10.75 -12.41
C ASN A 253 0.79 11.26 -11.43
N ALA A 254 0.68 10.93 -10.14
CA ALA A 254 1.66 11.30 -9.10
C ALA A 254 2.89 10.38 -9.05
N GLY A 255 2.95 9.32 -9.86
CA GLY A 255 4.10 8.41 -9.94
C GLY A 255 3.89 7.03 -9.30
N PHE A 256 2.65 6.65 -9.00
CA PHE A 256 2.27 5.29 -8.61
C PHE A 256 1.89 4.49 -9.86
N LYS A 257 2.88 3.86 -10.51
CA LYS A 257 2.71 3.23 -11.82
C LYS A 257 1.95 1.92 -11.67
N ILE A 258 0.72 1.87 -12.18
CA ILE A 258 -0.14 0.68 -12.17
C ILE A 258 -0.16 0.08 -13.57
N GLU A 259 0.13 -1.21 -13.65
CA GLU A 259 0.08 -2.02 -14.88
C GLU A 259 -0.84 -3.21 -14.62
N THR A 260 -1.76 -3.48 -15.54
CA THR A 260 -2.73 -4.58 -15.40
C THR A 260 -2.81 -5.34 -16.71
N GLU A 261 -2.80 -6.66 -16.64
CA GLU A 261 -2.88 -7.56 -17.78
C GLU A 261 -3.72 -8.79 -17.43
N ILE A 262 -4.29 -9.44 -18.45
CA ILE A 262 -4.98 -10.72 -18.29
C ILE A 262 -4.02 -11.81 -18.76
N ILE A 263 -3.68 -12.72 -17.85
CA ILE A 263 -2.80 -13.87 -18.08
C ILE A 263 -3.62 -15.17 -18.10
N SER A 264 -3.10 -16.21 -18.73
CA SER A 264 -3.76 -17.52 -18.91
C SER A 264 -2.88 -18.67 -18.45
#